data_AF-A0A4R4ZCB1-F1
#
_entry.id   AF-A0A4R4ZCB1-F1
#
_cell.length_a   1.000
_cell.length_b   1.000
_cell.length_c   1.000
_cell.angle_alpha   90.00
_cell.angle_beta   90.00
_cell.angle_gamma   90.00
#
_symmetry.space_group_name_H-M   'P 1'
#
loop_
_entity.id
_entity.type
_entity.pdbx_description
1 polymer ?
#
loop_
_entity_poly.entity_id
_entity_poly.type
_entity_poly.pdbx_seq_one_letter_code
_entity_poly.pdbx_strand_id
1 'polypeptide(L)'
;MPFSLVHQGLRFILRESEPESRLDSFAAEFGWEKAVRPERDGMLREVVWSGYNVDLRFVVDDVTGCPYFFFTTGMWNSCLSLTKLAAGRLDVYSREELFAALESARSVAERRHALLMVALGGPHGFDEDVFEVIRDALGAPEAEIRKAAVYAMSYTPSVRYKPMLGSLRERDPDPGVRADADPLLEVMAEVGTGGV
;
A
#
# COMPACT_ATOMS: atom_id res chain seq x y z
N MET A 1 -26.21 13.91 -8.00
CA MET A 1 -24.75 14.03 -8.27
C MET A 1 -24.28 12.66 -8.73
N PRO A 2 -23.81 12.46 -9.97
CA PRO A 2 -23.17 11.20 -10.32
C PRO A 2 -21.86 11.09 -9.54
N PHE A 3 -21.59 9.95 -8.93
CA PHE A 3 -20.30 9.65 -8.31
C PHE A 3 -19.24 9.72 -9.42
N SER A 4 -18.38 10.73 -9.39
CA SER A 4 -17.21 10.74 -10.29
C SER A 4 -16.32 9.59 -9.88
N LEU A 5 -16.09 8.63 -10.78
CA LEU A 5 -15.18 7.53 -10.54
C LEU A 5 -13.77 8.11 -10.37
N VAL A 6 -13.24 8.04 -9.15
CA VAL A 6 -11.85 8.44 -8.88
C VAL A 6 -10.98 7.21 -9.15
N HIS A 7 -10.06 7.35 -10.09
CA HIS A 7 -9.03 6.35 -10.35
C HIS A 7 -7.83 6.62 -9.48
N GLN A 8 -7.28 5.56 -8.89
CA GLN A 8 -6.05 5.59 -8.10
C GLN A 8 -4.95 4.82 -8.84
N GLY A 9 -3.77 5.43 -8.92
CA GLY A 9 -2.59 4.84 -9.53
C GLY A 9 -1.87 3.88 -8.58
N LEU A 10 -0.80 3.27 -9.08
CA LEU A 10 0.09 2.46 -8.24
C LEU A 10 0.71 3.31 -7.12
N ARG A 11 0.95 2.68 -5.97
CA ARG A 11 1.75 3.27 -4.90
C ARG A 11 3.23 3.05 -5.21
N PHE A 12 4.00 4.12 -5.22
CA PHE A 12 5.44 4.10 -5.43
C PHE A 12 6.17 4.41 -4.15
N ILE A 13 7.03 3.49 -3.71
CA ILE A 13 7.87 3.69 -2.54
C ILE A 13 9.13 4.44 -2.96
N LEU A 14 9.41 5.58 -2.32
CA LEU A 14 10.54 6.45 -2.60
C LEU A 14 11.80 5.98 -1.86
N ARG A 15 12.96 6.08 -2.52
CA ARG A 15 14.28 5.77 -1.94
C ARG A 15 14.98 7.01 -1.36
N GLU A 16 14.50 8.19 -1.71
CA GLU A 16 15.16 9.44 -1.40
C GLU A 16 15.13 9.75 0.11
N SER A 17 16.19 10.41 0.59
CA SER A 17 16.26 10.90 1.97
C SER A 17 15.35 12.10 2.23
N GLU A 18 14.98 12.84 1.19
CA GLU A 18 14.08 14.01 1.24
C GLU A 18 12.93 13.85 0.22
N PRO A 19 12.04 12.86 0.40
CA PRO A 19 11.04 12.49 -0.58
C PRO A 19 10.05 13.64 -0.88
N GLU A 20 9.65 14.40 0.14
CA GLU A 20 8.71 15.52 -0.01
C GLU A 20 9.29 16.65 -0.89
N SER A 21 10.57 17.01 -0.71
CA SER A 21 11.27 18.02 -1.51
C SER A 21 11.37 17.61 -2.99
N ARG A 22 11.59 16.32 -3.23
CA ARG A 22 11.62 15.77 -4.58
C ARG A 22 10.25 15.84 -5.26
N LEU A 23 9.19 15.52 -4.53
CA LEU A 23 7.81 15.64 -5.01
C LEU A 23 7.38 17.10 -5.20
N ASP A 24 7.82 18.03 -4.35
CA ASP A 24 7.62 19.48 -4.54
C ASP A 24 8.19 19.93 -5.89
N SER A 25 9.43 19.52 -6.19
CA SER A 25 10.09 19.83 -7.46
C SER A 25 9.32 19.24 -8.64
N PHE A 26 8.89 17.97 -8.53
CA PHE A 26 8.11 17.30 -9.58
C PHE A 26 6.77 18.00 -9.82
N ALA A 27 6.02 18.34 -8.76
CA ALA A 27 4.71 18.98 -8.84
C ALA A 27 4.79 20.42 -9.39
N ALA A 28 5.85 21.16 -9.05
CA ALA A 28 6.08 22.53 -9.53
C ALA A 28 6.19 22.60 -11.06
N GLU A 29 6.73 21.56 -11.71
CA GLU A 29 6.84 21.50 -13.18
C GLU A 29 5.48 21.45 -13.88
N PHE A 30 4.42 21.01 -13.18
CA PHE A 30 3.05 20.98 -13.69
C PHE A 30 2.20 22.16 -13.17
N GLY A 31 2.80 23.05 -12.39
CA GLY A 31 2.09 24.17 -11.74
C GLY A 31 1.07 23.70 -10.70
N TRP A 32 1.29 22.56 -10.04
CA TRP A 32 0.39 22.05 -9.02
C TRP A 32 0.60 22.74 -7.68
N GLU A 33 -0.49 22.99 -6.97
CA GLU A 33 -0.46 23.67 -5.67
C GLU A 33 -0.38 22.65 -4.53
N LYS A 34 0.53 22.90 -3.59
CA LYS A 34 0.70 22.06 -2.39
C LYS A 34 -0.34 22.42 -1.33
N ALA A 35 -1.09 21.42 -0.90
CA ALA A 35 -1.98 21.47 0.25
C ALA A 35 -1.50 20.43 1.29
N VAL A 36 -1.13 20.91 2.47
CA VAL A 36 -0.84 20.03 3.61
C VAL A 36 -2.14 19.78 4.35
N ARG A 37 -2.58 18.52 4.40
CA ARG A 37 -3.75 18.16 5.22
C ARG A 37 -3.25 17.89 6.64
N PRO A 38 -3.76 18.60 7.66
CA PRO A 38 -3.33 18.36 9.02
C PRO A 38 -3.74 16.95 9.45
N GLU A 39 -2.91 16.35 10.30
CA GLU A 39 -3.22 15.12 11.01
C GLU A 39 -4.58 15.27 11.71
N ARG A 40 -5.51 14.34 11.45
CA ARG A 40 -6.82 14.34 12.12
C ARG A 40 -7.06 12.95 12.67
N ASP A 41 -7.34 12.85 13.97
CA ASP A 41 -7.76 11.62 14.64
C ASP A 41 -6.83 10.41 14.39
N GLY A 42 -5.51 10.61 14.45
CA GLY A 42 -4.52 9.54 14.26
C GLY A 42 -4.32 9.09 12.80
N MET A 43 -4.85 9.85 11.82
CA MET A 43 -4.55 9.61 10.40
C MET A 43 -3.15 10.06 10.03
N LEU A 44 -2.47 9.26 9.19
CA LEU A 44 -1.14 9.56 8.64
C LEU A 44 -1.07 10.97 8.04
N ARG A 45 0.06 11.67 8.28
CA ARG A 45 0.35 12.95 7.63
C ARG A 45 0.33 12.76 6.10
N GLU A 46 -0.67 13.34 5.45
CA GLU A 46 -0.83 13.34 4.00
C GLU A 46 -0.48 14.72 3.42
N VAL A 47 0.43 14.74 2.45
CA VAL A 47 0.72 15.93 1.64
C VAL A 47 0.12 15.72 0.26
N VAL A 48 -0.61 16.72 -0.22
CA VAL A 48 -1.30 16.64 -1.52
C VAL A 48 -0.83 17.78 -2.40
N TRP A 49 -0.51 17.49 -3.66
CA TRP A 49 -0.34 18.52 -4.70
C TRP A 49 -1.46 18.34 -5.73
N SER A 50 -2.20 19.40 -6.02
CA SER A 50 -3.40 19.33 -6.87
C SER A 50 -3.28 20.25 -8.09
N GLY A 51 -3.75 19.74 -9.24
CA GLY A 51 -3.91 20.54 -10.46
C GLY A 51 -4.58 19.74 -11.57
N TYR A 52 -5.38 20.40 -12.41
CA TYR A 52 -6.05 19.80 -13.57
C TYR A 52 -6.80 18.47 -13.30
N ASN A 53 -7.54 18.38 -12.18
CA ASN A 53 -8.25 17.17 -11.73
C ASN A 53 -7.34 15.95 -11.47
N VAL A 54 -6.10 16.22 -11.08
CA VAL A 54 -5.13 15.25 -10.60
C VAL A 54 -4.69 15.70 -9.21
N ASP A 55 -4.65 14.75 -8.29
CA ASP A 55 -3.92 14.89 -7.03
C ASP A 55 -2.73 13.94 -7.06
N LEU A 56 -1.55 14.47 -6.74
CA LEU A 56 -0.40 13.70 -6.27
C LEU A 56 -0.48 13.64 -4.76
N ARG A 57 -0.52 12.45 -4.18
CA ARG A 57 -0.61 12.23 -2.73
C ARG A 57 0.65 11.58 -2.22
N PHE A 58 1.18 12.11 -1.14
CA PHE A 58 2.35 11.60 -0.44
C PHE A 58 2.00 11.25 1.00
N VAL A 59 2.44 10.08 1.42
CA VAL A 59 2.18 9.53 2.75
C VAL A 59 3.47 8.88 3.24
N VAL A 60 3.75 9.04 4.53
CA VAL A 60 4.73 8.20 5.23
C VAL A 60 3.94 7.18 6.02
N ASP A 61 4.07 5.92 5.65
CA ASP A 61 3.41 4.81 6.32
C ASP A 61 4.07 4.59 7.69
N ASP A 62 3.28 4.53 8.76
CA ASP A 62 3.75 4.42 10.15
C ASP A 62 4.28 3.02 10.48
N VAL A 63 3.74 1.98 9.84
CA VAL A 63 4.11 0.58 10.10
C VAL A 63 5.40 0.19 9.40
N THR A 64 5.57 0.59 8.16
CA THR A 64 6.76 0.33 7.35
C THR A 64 7.81 1.42 7.51
N GLY A 65 7.42 2.64 7.88
CA GLY A 65 8.28 3.83 7.82
C GLY A 65 8.57 4.27 6.39
N CYS A 66 7.94 3.66 5.39
CA CYS A 66 8.25 3.91 3.99
C CYS A 66 7.51 5.16 3.48
N PRO A 67 8.23 6.13 2.89
CA PRO A 67 7.61 7.20 2.13
C PRO A 67 7.08 6.65 0.81
N TYR A 68 5.81 6.90 0.51
CA TYR A 68 5.23 6.52 -0.78
C TYR A 68 4.33 7.61 -1.34
N PHE A 69 4.12 7.57 -2.65
CA PHE A 69 3.18 8.44 -3.33
C PHE A 69 2.31 7.69 -4.33
N PHE A 70 1.19 8.30 -4.71
CA PHE A 70 0.32 7.81 -5.78
C PHE A 70 -0.48 8.97 -6.36
N PHE A 71 -1.07 8.74 -7.54
CA PHE A 71 -1.96 9.72 -8.18
C PHE A 71 -3.42 9.33 -7.98
N THR A 72 -4.29 10.32 -7.78
CA THR A 72 -5.74 10.16 -7.93
C THR A 72 -6.28 11.11 -8.97
N THR A 73 -7.13 10.63 -9.88
CA THR A 73 -7.71 11.46 -10.95
C THR A 73 -9.03 10.88 -11.46
N GLY A 74 -9.89 11.72 -12.03
CA GLY A 74 -11.12 11.27 -12.71
C GLY A 74 -10.88 10.59 -14.07
N MET A 75 -9.63 10.53 -14.54
CA MET A 75 -9.29 9.98 -15.87
C MET A 75 -8.22 8.89 -15.79
N TRP A 76 -8.59 7.65 -16.11
CA TRP A 76 -7.68 6.49 -16.12
C TRP A 76 -6.39 6.73 -16.93
N ASN A 77 -6.49 7.27 -18.15
CA ASN A 77 -5.33 7.50 -19.02
C ASN A 77 -4.33 8.52 -18.44
N SER A 78 -4.82 9.54 -17.73
CA SER A 78 -3.98 10.50 -17.03
C SER A 78 -3.25 9.84 -15.89
N CYS A 79 -3.93 8.97 -15.13
CA CYS A 79 -3.35 8.20 -14.05
C CYS A 79 -2.18 7.34 -14.56
N LEU A 80 -2.40 6.56 -15.61
CA LEU A 80 -1.38 5.70 -16.21
C LEU A 80 -0.18 6.50 -16.74
N SER A 81 -0.43 7.61 -17.43
CA SER A 81 0.63 8.43 -18.03
C SER A 81 1.50 9.11 -16.98
N LEU A 82 0.89 9.67 -15.93
CA LEU A 82 1.59 10.30 -14.82
C LEU A 82 2.36 9.29 -13.98
N THR A 83 1.77 8.13 -13.70
CA THR A 83 2.45 7.01 -13.05
C THR A 83 3.72 6.62 -13.81
N LYS A 84 3.63 6.43 -15.13
CA LYS A 84 4.81 6.09 -15.96
C LYS A 84 5.86 7.19 -15.96
N LEU A 85 5.42 8.45 -16.05
CA LEU A 85 6.32 9.60 -16.04
C LEU A 85 7.05 9.76 -14.70
N ALA A 86 6.33 9.61 -13.59
CA ALA A 86 6.89 9.71 -12.24
C ALA A 86 7.90 8.59 -11.98
N ALA A 87 7.55 7.34 -12.32
CA ALA A 87 8.46 6.20 -12.17
C ALA A 87 9.75 6.33 -12.99
N GLY A 88 9.74 7.08 -14.10
CA GLY A 88 10.93 7.36 -14.91
C GLY A 88 11.78 8.54 -14.42
N ARG A 89 11.33 9.30 -13.42
CA ARG A 89 11.97 10.57 -12.97
C ARG A 89 12.25 10.65 -11.48
N LEU A 90 11.59 9.83 -10.69
CA LEU A 90 11.73 9.71 -9.25
C LEU A 90 12.45 8.40 -8.93
N ASP A 91 13.27 8.41 -7.89
CA ASP A 91 14.01 7.23 -7.46
C ASP A 91 13.10 6.32 -6.62
N VAL A 92 12.31 5.51 -7.31
CA VAL A 92 11.32 4.62 -6.69
C VAL A 92 11.78 3.18 -6.75
N TYR A 93 11.39 2.37 -5.76
CA TYR A 93 11.56 0.92 -5.86
C TYR A 93 10.69 0.38 -7.01
N SER A 94 11.33 -0.36 -7.91
CA SER A 94 10.64 -1.18 -8.91
C SER A 94 10.03 -2.42 -8.26
N ARG A 95 9.05 -3.03 -8.94
CA ARG A 95 8.44 -4.28 -8.48
C ARG A 95 9.49 -5.37 -8.29
N GLU A 96 10.39 -5.52 -9.25
CA GLU A 96 11.46 -6.51 -9.22
C GLU A 96 12.38 -6.31 -8.02
N GLU A 97 12.70 -5.06 -7.68
CA GLU A 97 13.50 -4.74 -6.49
C GLU A 97 12.76 -5.08 -5.19
N LEU A 98 11.45 -4.82 -5.10
CA LEU A 98 10.64 -5.16 -3.92
C LEU A 98 10.63 -6.68 -3.68
N PHE A 99 10.41 -7.48 -4.72
CA PHE A 99 10.43 -8.94 -4.61
C PHE A 99 11.84 -9.47 -4.33
N ALA A 100 12.87 -8.92 -4.97
CA ALA A 100 14.26 -9.29 -4.71
C ALA A 100 14.69 -8.97 -3.26
N ALA A 101 14.20 -7.86 -2.68
CA ALA A 101 14.43 -7.54 -1.28
C ALA A 101 13.82 -8.60 -0.34
N LEU A 102 12.63 -9.11 -0.68
CA LEU A 102 12.00 -10.18 0.09
C LEU A 102 12.75 -11.51 -0.01
N GLU A 103 13.20 -11.88 -1.21
CA GLU A 103 13.96 -13.11 -1.43
C GLU A 103 15.34 -13.09 -0.77
N SER A 104 15.97 -11.92 -0.70
CA SER A 104 17.31 -11.75 -0.14
C SER A 104 17.33 -11.53 1.37
N ALA A 105 16.18 -11.31 2.00
CA ALA A 105 16.06 -11.11 3.45
C ALA A 105 16.64 -12.29 4.24
N ARG A 106 17.51 -11.99 5.21
CA ARG A 106 18.24 -12.98 6.03
C ARG A 106 17.74 -13.06 7.46
N SER A 107 17.05 -12.05 7.93
CA SER A 107 16.43 -12.02 9.25
C SER A 107 14.91 -11.96 9.20
N VAL A 108 14.26 -12.34 10.30
CA VAL A 108 12.81 -12.20 10.48
C VAL A 108 12.37 -10.74 10.31
N ALA A 109 13.16 -9.79 10.83
CA ALA A 109 12.86 -8.36 10.74
C ALA A 109 12.94 -7.85 9.28
N GLU A 110 13.99 -8.24 8.55
CA GLU A 110 14.12 -7.89 7.11
C GLU A 110 12.98 -8.50 6.30
N ARG A 111 12.67 -9.79 6.52
CA ARG A 111 11.62 -10.48 5.78
C ARG A 111 10.24 -9.88 6.06
N ARG A 112 9.98 -9.52 7.31
CA ARG A 112 8.77 -8.78 7.72
C ARG A 112 8.65 -7.47 6.95
N HIS A 113 9.71 -6.66 6.97
CA HIS A 113 9.71 -5.34 6.34
C HIS A 113 9.55 -5.44 4.82
N ALA A 114 10.31 -6.33 4.16
CA ALA A 114 10.23 -6.54 2.73
C ALA A 114 8.85 -7.06 2.27
N LEU A 115 8.21 -7.95 3.06
CA LEU A 115 6.86 -8.41 2.79
C LEU A 115 5.85 -7.26 2.78
N LEU A 116 5.94 -6.37 3.78
CA LEU A 116 5.08 -5.20 3.86
C LEU A 116 5.33 -4.22 2.71
N MET A 117 6.59 -4.02 2.30
CA MET A 117 6.92 -3.20 1.14
C MET A 117 6.35 -3.78 -0.17
N VAL A 118 6.43 -5.09 -0.37
CA VAL A 118 5.82 -5.77 -1.53
C VAL A 118 4.30 -5.52 -1.56
N ALA A 119 3.63 -5.66 -0.43
CA ALA A 119 2.19 -5.41 -0.34
C ALA A 119 1.82 -3.93 -0.51
N LEU A 120 2.60 -3.02 0.08
CA LEU A 120 2.39 -1.57 -0.04
C LEU A 120 2.54 -1.11 -1.49
N GLY A 121 3.60 -1.55 -2.18
CA GLY A 121 3.87 -1.26 -3.58
C GLY A 121 3.03 -2.07 -4.57
N GLY A 122 2.20 -3.00 -4.09
CA GLY A 122 1.27 -3.76 -4.90
C GLY A 122 0.19 -2.86 -5.53
N PRO A 123 -0.42 -3.28 -6.65
CA PRO A 123 -1.54 -2.54 -7.23
C PRO A 123 -2.76 -2.57 -6.30
N HIS A 124 -3.67 -1.61 -6.48
CA HIS A 124 -4.96 -1.60 -5.77
C HIS A 124 -5.86 -2.78 -6.12
N GLY A 125 -5.69 -3.34 -7.32
CA GLY A 125 -6.42 -4.52 -7.78
C GLY A 125 -5.81 -5.82 -7.26
N PHE A 126 -6.48 -6.93 -7.55
CA PHE A 126 -5.92 -8.25 -7.28
C PHE A 126 -4.64 -8.47 -8.10
N ASP A 127 -3.58 -8.85 -7.40
CA ASP A 127 -2.28 -9.19 -7.95
C ASP A 127 -1.91 -10.58 -7.45
N GLU A 128 -1.74 -11.52 -8.39
CA GLU A 128 -1.52 -12.92 -8.04
C GLU A 128 -0.18 -13.12 -7.33
N ASP A 129 0.91 -12.51 -7.79
CA ASP A 129 2.22 -12.70 -7.17
C ASP A 129 2.26 -12.13 -5.74
N VAL A 130 1.67 -10.95 -5.52
CA VAL A 130 1.57 -10.35 -4.18
C VAL A 130 0.69 -11.22 -3.26
N PHE A 131 -0.43 -11.71 -3.79
CA PHE A 131 -1.32 -12.62 -3.05
C PHE A 131 -0.61 -13.91 -2.64
N GLU A 132 0.13 -14.54 -3.56
CA GLU A 132 0.85 -15.80 -3.31
C GLU A 132 1.94 -15.59 -2.24
N VAL A 133 2.69 -14.50 -2.32
CA VAL A 133 3.70 -14.15 -1.30
C VAL A 133 3.08 -13.95 0.08
N ILE A 134 1.95 -13.23 0.17
CA ILE A 134 1.24 -13.02 1.44
C ILE A 134 0.71 -14.35 1.97
N ARG A 135 0.11 -15.18 1.11
CA ARG A 135 -0.40 -16.50 1.47
C ARG A 135 0.72 -17.39 2.01
N ASP A 136 1.87 -17.42 1.36
CA ASP A 136 3.01 -18.23 1.79
C ASP A 136 3.57 -17.73 3.14
N ALA A 137 3.56 -16.42 3.38
CA ALA A 137 3.96 -15.83 4.65
C ALA A 137 3.01 -16.19 5.82
N LEU A 138 1.74 -16.48 5.57
CA LEU A 138 0.82 -17.02 6.60
C LEU A 138 1.23 -18.40 7.10
N GLY A 139 1.98 -19.17 6.30
CA GLY A 139 2.51 -20.48 6.69
C GLY A 139 3.83 -20.42 7.45
N ALA A 140 4.38 -19.23 7.68
CA ALA A 140 5.69 -19.07 8.30
C ALA A 140 5.71 -19.57 9.76
N PRO A 141 6.80 -20.23 10.22
CA PRO A 141 6.90 -20.67 11.60
C PRO A 141 6.94 -19.49 12.58
N GLU A 142 7.50 -18.35 12.18
CA GLU A 142 7.60 -17.15 13.01
C GLU A 142 6.28 -16.36 13.04
N ALA A 143 5.74 -16.15 14.24
CA ALA A 143 4.50 -15.39 14.43
C ALA A 143 4.60 -13.95 13.87
N GLU A 144 5.76 -13.32 13.97
CA GLU A 144 5.99 -11.96 13.46
C GLU A 144 5.82 -11.85 11.93
N ILE A 145 6.15 -12.91 11.17
CA ILE A 145 5.92 -12.95 9.73
C ILE A 145 4.43 -13.14 9.43
N ARG A 146 3.74 -14.00 10.18
CA ARG A 146 2.29 -14.21 10.03
C ARG A 146 1.49 -12.95 10.35
N LYS A 147 1.84 -12.23 11.42
CA LYS A 147 1.24 -10.91 11.74
C LYS A 147 1.44 -9.91 10.61
N ALA A 148 2.65 -9.85 10.07
CA ALA A 148 2.95 -8.97 8.95
C ALA A 148 2.16 -9.33 7.68
N ALA A 149 1.96 -10.61 7.42
CA ALA A 149 1.11 -11.08 6.33
C ALA A 149 -0.36 -10.70 6.54
N VAL A 150 -0.90 -10.79 7.77
CA VAL A 150 -2.25 -10.28 8.09
C VAL A 150 -2.32 -8.78 7.81
N TYR A 151 -1.35 -8.00 8.27
CA TYR A 151 -1.32 -6.56 8.03
C TYR A 151 -1.19 -6.22 6.54
N ALA A 152 -0.34 -6.94 5.80
CA ALA A 152 -0.12 -6.77 4.37
C ALA A 152 -1.41 -6.88 3.53
N MET A 153 -2.36 -7.72 3.96
CA MET A 153 -3.67 -7.84 3.31
C MET A 153 -4.49 -6.55 3.34
N SER A 154 -4.22 -5.62 4.27
CA SER A 154 -4.88 -4.31 4.32
C SER A 154 -4.44 -3.39 3.18
N TYR A 155 -3.22 -3.56 2.65
CA TYR A 155 -2.72 -2.79 1.51
C TYR A 155 -3.31 -3.25 0.18
N THR A 156 -3.64 -4.55 0.06
CA THR A 156 -4.16 -5.18 -1.16
C THR A 156 -5.48 -5.93 -0.88
N PRO A 157 -6.55 -5.25 -0.44
CA PRO A 157 -7.76 -5.91 0.03
C PRO A 157 -8.36 -6.84 -1.03
N SER A 158 -8.68 -8.08 -0.63
CA SER A 158 -9.23 -9.10 -1.52
C SER A 158 -10.16 -10.04 -0.76
N VAL A 159 -11.32 -10.36 -1.35
CA VAL A 159 -12.26 -11.34 -0.80
C VAL A 159 -11.65 -12.73 -0.65
N ARG A 160 -10.57 -13.02 -1.39
CA ARG A 160 -9.84 -14.29 -1.32
C ARG A 160 -9.12 -14.50 0.00
N TYR A 161 -8.87 -13.45 0.78
CA TYR A 161 -8.27 -13.56 2.11
C TYR A 161 -9.25 -14.02 3.19
N LYS A 162 -10.57 -13.91 2.96
CA LYS A 162 -11.60 -14.23 3.99
C LYS A 162 -11.44 -15.64 4.59
N PRO A 163 -11.30 -16.72 3.80
CA PRO A 163 -11.13 -18.05 4.38
C PRO A 163 -9.84 -18.19 5.19
N MET A 164 -8.76 -17.52 4.76
CA MET A 164 -7.46 -17.57 5.44
C MET A 164 -7.52 -16.85 6.78
N LEU A 165 -8.07 -15.62 6.80
CA LEU A 165 -8.25 -14.85 8.03
C LEU A 165 -9.17 -15.58 9.03
N GLY A 166 -10.24 -16.22 8.55
CA GLY A 166 -11.10 -17.05 9.40
C GLY A 166 -10.35 -18.21 10.05
N SER A 167 -9.51 -18.91 9.28
CA SER A 167 -8.67 -19.99 9.81
C SER A 167 -7.62 -19.48 10.82
N LEU A 168 -6.97 -18.34 10.56
CA LEU A 168 -6.01 -17.74 11.48
C LEU A 168 -6.66 -17.36 12.79
N ARG A 169 -7.77 -16.62 12.75
CA ARG A 169 -8.54 -16.21 13.93
C ARG A 169 -8.92 -17.41 14.82
N GLU A 170 -9.28 -18.54 14.22
CA GLU A 170 -9.70 -19.73 14.97
C GLU A 170 -8.54 -20.60 15.47
N ARG A 171 -7.45 -20.73 14.69
CA ARG A 171 -6.50 -21.84 14.84
C ARG A 171 -5.03 -21.44 14.89
N ASP A 172 -4.67 -20.18 14.65
CA ASP A 172 -3.26 -19.77 14.74
C ASP A 172 -2.75 -20.01 16.17
N PRO A 173 -1.56 -20.60 16.37
CA PRO A 173 -1.03 -20.82 17.72
C PRO A 173 -0.74 -19.51 18.47
N ASP A 174 -0.40 -18.43 17.76
CA ASP A 174 -0.07 -17.14 18.37
C ASP A 174 -1.34 -16.31 18.64
N PRO A 175 -1.62 -15.90 19.89
CA PRO A 175 -2.79 -15.10 20.21
C PRO A 175 -2.80 -13.72 19.55
N GLY A 176 -1.63 -13.14 19.27
CA GLY A 176 -1.53 -11.85 18.59
C GLY A 176 -1.97 -11.96 17.13
N VAL A 177 -1.55 -13.01 16.41
CA VAL A 177 -2.03 -13.27 15.04
C VAL A 177 -3.55 -13.44 15.01
N ARG A 178 -4.14 -14.13 16.00
CA ARG A 178 -5.60 -14.28 16.10
C ARG A 178 -6.30 -12.93 16.31
N ALA A 179 -5.74 -12.08 17.16
CA ALA A 179 -6.28 -10.75 17.45
C ALA A 179 -6.19 -9.81 16.24
N ASP A 180 -5.09 -9.85 15.48
CA ASP A 180 -4.89 -9.02 14.29
C ASP A 180 -5.82 -9.42 13.12
N ALA A 181 -6.20 -10.70 13.04
CA ALA A 181 -7.07 -11.21 11.96
C ALA A 181 -8.53 -10.74 12.07
N ASP A 182 -9.01 -10.49 13.29
CA ASP A 182 -10.42 -10.16 13.56
C ASP A 182 -10.86 -8.79 12.99
N PRO A 183 -10.18 -7.65 13.26
CA PRO A 183 -10.60 -6.36 12.72
C PRO A 183 -10.55 -6.33 11.19
N LEU A 184 -9.60 -7.05 10.58
CA LEU A 184 -9.51 -7.10 9.13
C LEU A 184 -10.66 -7.90 8.50
N LEU A 185 -11.18 -8.94 9.17
CA LEU A 185 -12.38 -9.65 8.74
C LEU A 185 -13.62 -8.76 8.79
N GLU A 186 -13.77 -7.94 9.83
CA GLU A 186 -14.87 -6.99 9.96
C GLU A 186 -14.84 -5.98 8.80
N VAL A 187 -13.69 -5.36 8.56
CA VAL A 187 -13.50 -4.42 7.43
C VAL A 187 -13.84 -5.09 6.09
N MET A 188 -13.39 -6.32 5.85
CA MET A 188 -13.70 -7.04 4.61
C MET A 188 -15.17 -7.48 4.49
N ALA A 189 -15.90 -7.62 5.61
CA ALA A 189 -17.33 -7.89 5.61
C ALA A 189 -18.11 -6.64 5.17
N GLU A 190 -17.72 -5.46 5.65
CA GLU A 190 -18.33 -4.18 5.28
C GLU A 190 -18.10 -3.87 3.79
N VAL A 191 -16.87 -4.00 3.29
CA VAL A 191 -16.55 -3.74 1.87
C VAL A 191 -17.27 -4.72 0.93
N GLY A 192 -17.48 -5.96 1.37
CA GLY A 192 -18.17 -7.00 0.59
C GLY A 192 -19.68 -6.82 0.45
N THR A 193 -20.31 -5.91 1.17
CA THR A 193 -21.76 -5.61 1.05
C THR A 193 -22.05 -4.42 0.12
N GLY A 194 -21.01 -3.70 -0.34
CA GLY A 194 -21.14 -2.51 -1.20
C GLY A 194 -20.91 -2.73 -2.70
N GLY A 195 -20.68 -3.96 -3.15
CA GLY A 195 -20.32 -4.26 -4.55
C GLY A 195 -20.99 -5.50 -5.11
N VAL A 196 -22.20 -5.32 -5.64
CA VAL A 196 -22.79 -6.14 -6.71
C VAL A 196 -23.33 -5.19 -7.78
#